data_AF-A0A518K253-F1
#
_entry.id   AF-A0A518K253-F1
#
_cell.length_a   1.000
_cell.length_b   1.000
_cell.length_c   1.000
_cell.angle_alpha   90.00
_cell.angle_beta   90.00
_cell.angle_gamma   90.00
#
_symmetry.space_group_name_H-M   'P 1'
#
loop_
_entity.id
_entity.type
_entity.pdbx_description
1 polymer ?
#
loop_
_entity_poly.entity_id
_entity_poly.type
_entity_poly.pdbx_seq_one_letter_code
_entity_poly.pdbx_strand_id
1 'polypeptide(L)' 'MALKKSELYSSLWASCDELRGGMDASQYKDYVLSLLFIKYVSDKYEGQAYAPIKIPKGAGFKAMSSPR' A
#
# COMPACT_ATOMS: atom_id res chain seq x y z
N MET A 1 -19.89 17.29 -0.03
CA MET A 1 -20.70 16.14 -0.47
C MET A 1 -20.12 14.88 0.16
N ALA A 2 -20.94 13.99 0.70
CA ALA A 2 -20.46 12.70 1.18
C ALA A 2 -20.05 11.84 -0.03
N LEU A 3 -18.79 11.43 -0.09
CA LEU A 3 -18.31 10.44 -1.06
C LEU A 3 -19.14 9.17 -0.91
N LYS A 4 -19.81 8.74 -1.98
CA LYS A 4 -20.50 7.45 -1.97
C LYS A 4 -19.45 6.35 -2.03
N LYS A 5 -19.63 5.29 -1.22
CA LYS A 5 -18.71 4.13 -1.22
C LYS A 5 -18.46 3.58 -2.63
N SER A 6 -19.48 3.57 -3.48
CA SER A 6 -19.38 3.14 -4.88
C SER A 6 -18.44 4.00 -5.72
N GLU A 7 -18.45 5.32 -5.53
CA GLU A 7 -17.57 6.24 -6.28
C GLU A 7 -16.12 6.09 -5.83
N LEU A 8 -15.90 5.91 -4.52
CA LEU A 8 -14.58 5.63 -3.97
C LEU A 8 -14.02 4.31 -4.52
N TYR A 9 -14.81 3.24 -4.52
CA TYR A 9 -14.37 1.96 -5.07
C TYR A 9 -14.07 2.04 -6.56
N SER A 10 -14.93 2.73 -7.33
CA SER A 10 -14.70 2.94 -8.77
C SER A 10 -13.40 3.70 -9.02
N SER A 11 -13.16 4.79 -8.28
CA SER A 11 -11.95 5.61 -8.40
C SER A 11 -10.68 4.83 -8.04
N LEU A 12 -10.72 4.03 -6.96
CA LEU A 12 -9.61 3.15 -6.57
C LEU A 12 -9.35 2.10 -7.64
N TRP A 13 -10.40 1.49 -8.21
CA TRP A 13 -10.22 0.49 -9.25
C TRP A 13 -9.61 1.10 -10.52
N ALA A 14 -10.12 2.24 -10.97
CA ALA A 14 -9.56 2.96 -12.13
C ALA A 14 -8.08 3.31 -11.91
N SER A 15 -7.72 3.80 -10.72
CA SER A 15 -6.32 4.12 -10.40
C SER A 15 -5.42 2.88 -10.45
N CYS A 16 -5.90 1.74 -9.94
CA CYS A 16 -5.17 0.47 -10.04
C CYS A 16 -5.02 -0.02 -11.48
N ASP A 17 -6.02 0.23 -12.34
CA ASP A 17 -5.97 -0.13 -13.76
C ASP A 17 -4.94 0.71 -14.53
N GLU A 18 -4.86 2.00 -14.23
CA GLU A 18 -3.84 2.89 -14.78
C GLU A 18 -2.43 2.50 -14.30
N LEU A 19 -2.27 2.22 -13.00
CA LEU A 19 -0.97 1.88 -12.40
C LEU A 19 -0.44 0.51 -12.85
N ARG A 20 -1.31 -0.47 -13.10
CA ARG A 20 -0.87 -1.78 -13.63
C ARG A 20 -0.42 -1.69 -15.09
N GLY A 21 -0.91 -0.71 -15.84
CA GLY A 21 -0.64 -0.54 -17.26
C GLY A 21 -0.90 -1.83 -18.05
N GLY A 22 0.11 -2.32 -18.76
CA GLY A 22 0.03 -3.57 -19.54
C GLY A 22 0.17 -4.87 -18.74
N MET A 23 0.38 -4.81 -17.42
CA MET A 23 0.58 -6.01 -16.60
C MET A 23 -0.74 -6.75 -16.35
N ASP A 24 -0.68 -8.09 -16.36
CA ASP A 24 -1.81 -8.93 -16.03
C ASP A 24 -2.28 -8.70 -14.58
N ALA A 25 -3.59 -8.73 -14.35
CA ALA A 25 -4.17 -8.48 -13.04
C ALA A 25 -3.71 -9.49 -11.98
N SER A 26 -3.46 -10.75 -12.36
CA SER A 26 -2.97 -11.78 -11.45
C SER A 26 -1.54 -11.53 -10.99
N GLN A 27 -0.73 -10.82 -11.78
CA GLN A 27 0.62 -10.41 -11.40
C GLN A 27 0.58 -9.10 -10.61
N TYR A 28 -0.24 -8.13 -11.05
CA TYR A 28 -0.37 -6.84 -10.36
C TYR A 28 -0.82 -6.98 -8.91
N LYS A 29 -1.75 -7.92 -8.63
CA LYS A 29 -2.27 -8.14 -7.27
C LYS A 29 -1.14 -8.49 -6.29
N ASP A 30 -0.15 -9.27 -6.70
CA ASP A 30 0.89 -9.76 -5.79
C ASP A 30 1.83 -8.62 -5.37
N TYR A 31 2.09 -7.67 -6.28
CA TYR A 31 2.88 -6.47 -5.98
C TYR A 31 2.09 -5.44 -5.17
N VAL A 32 0.88 -5.10 -5.61
CA VAL A 32 0.09 -4.03 -4.97
C VAL A 32 -0.33 -4.42 -3.55
N LEU A 33 -0.69 -5.70 -3.32
CA LEU A 33 -1.06 -6.18 -1.98
C LEU A 33 0.15 -6.21 -1.05
N SER A 34 1.33 -6.60 -1.53
CA SER A 34 2.56 -6.57 -0.75
C SER A 34 2.94 -5.14 -0.35
N LEU A 35 2.81 -4.17 -1.27
CA LEU A 35 3.07 -2.76 -1.00
C LEU A 35 2.07 -2.20 0.03
N LEU A 36 0.78 -2.48 -0.14
CA LEU A 36 -0.27 -2.07 0.79
C LEU A 36 -0.08 -2.68 2.18
N PHE A 37 0.38 -3.93 2.26
CA PHE A 37 0.71 -4.57 3.52
C PHE A 37 1.85 -3.84 4.24
N ILE A 38 2.96 -3.56 3.55
CA ILE A 38 4.09 -2.83 4.15
C ILE A 38 3.64 -1.44 4.59
N LYS A 39 2.83 -0.75 3.77
CA LYS A 39 2.24 0.55 4.13
C LYS A 39 1.40 0.45 5.40
N TYR A 40 0.49 -0.52 5.48
CA TYR A 40 -0.37 -0.73 6.65
C TYR A 40 0.43 -1.01 7.92
N VAL A 41 1.39 -1.94 7.85
CA VAL A 41 2.23 -2.30 9.00
C VAL A 41 3.08 -1.12 9.44
N SER A 42 3.65 -0.37 8.49
CA SER A 42 4.43 0.84 8.79
C SER A 42 3.57 1.89 9.48
N ASP A 43 2.40 2.21 8.92
CA ASP A 43 1.49 3.22 9.50
C ASP A 43 1.01 2.85 10.91
N LYS A 44 0.82 1.56 11.15
CA LYS A 44 0.26 1.09 12.42
C LYS A 44 1.30 0.85 13.50
N TYR A 45 2.53 0.47 13.14
CA TYR A 45 3.49 -0.07 14.12
C TYR A 45 4.87 0.58 14.08
N GLU A 46 5.18 1.40 13.07
CA GLU A 46 6.48 2.10 13.02
C GLU A 46 6.62 3.05 14.21
N GLY A 47 7.70 2.89 14.99
CA GLY A 47 7.99 3.71 16.17
C GLY A 47 7.18 3.39 17.44
N GLN A 48 6.29 2.40 17.43
CA GLN A 48 5.54 2.01 18.63
C GLN A 48 6.37 1.12 19.56
N ALA A 49 6.52 1.55 20.82
CA ALA A 49 7.04 0.70 21.88
C ALA A 49 6.03 -0.43 22.13
N TYR A 50 6.48 -1.69 22.02
CA TYR A 50 5.67 -2.92 22.19
C TYR A 50 4.69 -3.27 21.06
N ALA A 51 5.00 -2.88 19.81
CA ALA A 51 4.25 -3.40 18.66
C ALA A 51 4.33 -4.94 18.57
N PRO A 52 3.25 -5.62 18.14
CA PRO A 52 3.26 -7.07 17.90
C PRO A 52 4.19 -7.48 16.75
N ILE A 53 4.55 -6.54 15.88
CA ILE A 53 5.46 -6.74 14.76
C ILE A 53 6.56 -5.67 14.85
N LYS A 54 7.82 -6.10 14.77
CA LYS A 54 8.97 -5.21 14.73
C LYS A 54 9.40 -5.02 13.27
N ILE A 55 9.39 -3.77 12.81
CA ILE A 55 9.84 -3.42 11.46
C ILE A 55 11.36 -3.24 11.47
N PRO A 56 12.13 -3.99 10.65
CA PRO A 56 13.56 -3.80 10.53
C PRO A 56 13.93 -2.39 10.05
N LYS A 57 15.12 -1.90 10.44
CA LYS A 57 15.63 -0.62 9.92
C LYS A 57 15.73 -0.69 8.40
N GLY A 58 15.16 0.30 7.71
CA GLY A 58 15.15 0.36 6.24
C GLY A 58 14.07 -0.49 5.56
N ALA A 59 13.23 -1.21 6.31
CA ALA A 59 12.12 -2.00 5.76
C ALA A 59 10.75 -1.30 5.88
N GLY A 60 10.70 -0.12 6.50
CA GLY A 60 9.48 0.68 6.62
C GLY A 60 9.10 1.36 5.31
N PHE A 61 7.83 1.74 5.18
CA PHE A 61 7.30 2.37 3.96
C PHE A 61 8.09 3.62 3.54
N LYS A 62 8.52 4.44 4.52
CA LYS A 62 9.33 5.64 4.26
C LYS A 62 10.69 5.34 3.63
N ALA A 63 11.26 4.17 3.93
CA ALA A 63 12.53 3.75 3.34
C ALA A 63 12.37 3.32 1.86
N MET A 64 11.19 2.84 1.46
CA MET A 64 10.90 2.49 0.06
C MET A 64 10.66 3.73 -0.81
N SER A 65 10.07 4.79 -0.26
CA SER A 65 9.77 6.02 -1.00
C SER A 65 10.92 7.02 -1.04
N SER A 66 11.93 6.88 -0.18
CA SER A 66 13.09 7.76 -0.17
C SER A 66 14.10 7.31 -1.22
N PRO A 67 14.50 8.18 -2.18
CA PRO A 67 15.67 7.91 -3.01
C PRO A 67 16.89 7.78 -2.09
N ARG A 68 17.72 6.77 -2.35
CA ARG A 68 19.02 6.61 -1.67
C ARG A 68 19.98 7.70 -2.12
#